data_AF-A0A382KKH3-F1
#
_entry.id   AF-A0A382KKH3-F1
#
_cell.length_a   1.000
_cell.length_b   1.000
_cell.length_c   1.000
_cell.angle_alpha   90.00
_cell.angle_beta   90.00
_cell.angle_gamma   90.00
#
_symmetry.space_group_name_H-M   'P 1'
#
loop_
_entity.id
_entity.type
_entity.pdbx_description
1 polymer ?
#
loop_
_entity_poly.entity_id
_entity_poly.type
_entity_poly.pdbx_seq_one_letter_code
_entity_poly.pdbx_strand_id
1 'polypeptide(L)' 'RSGRFFGSPIAAGSNIFCAESKGKMIVLRGDGKFEVLAENDLGEKCNTTPAVANGVMYVRTYEHLMAIGK' A
#
# COMPACT_ATOMS: atom_id res chain seq x y z
N ARG A 1 -0.09 -15.56 -9.84
CA ARG A 1 0.25 -15.34 -8.41
C ARG A 1 -1.01 -14.88 -7.70
N SER A 2 -1.39 -15.47 -6.56
CA SER A 2 -2.48 -14.94 -5.71
C SER A 2 -1.89 -14.27 -4.48
N GLY A 3 -2.31 -13.04 -4.21
CA GLY A 3 -2.06 -12.32 -2.96
C GLY A 3 -3.36 -12.21 -2.17
N ARG A 4 -3.30 -12.12 -0.84
CA ARG A 4 -4.48 -11.86 -0.01
C ARG A 4 -4.46 -10.40 0.40
N PHE A 5 -5.59 -9.72 0.24
CA PHE A 5 -5.76 -8.32 0.59
C PHE A 5 -6.93 -8.22 1.58
N PHE A 6 -6.67 -7.66 2.75
CA PHE A 6 -7.68 -7.44 3.79
C PHE A 6 -8.00 -5.95 3.95
N GLY A 7 -6.96 -5.11 3.83
CA GLY A 7 -7.12 -3.66 3.77
C GLY A 7 -7.73 -3.20 2.45
N SER A 8 -8.42 -2.07 2.48
CA SER A 8 -8.95 -1.43 1.29
C SER A 8 -7.80 -0.82 0.46
N PRO A 9 -7.89 -0.84 -0.87
CA PRO A 9 -7.05 0.00 -1.72
C PRO A 9 -7.27 1.48 -1.41
N ILE A 10 -6.22 2.29 -1.51
CA ILE A 10 -6.32 3.75 -1.41
C ILE A 10 -5.76 4.45 -2.65
N ALA A 11 -6.33 5.59 -3.01
CA ALA A 11 -5.76 6.47 -4.01
C ALA A 11 -4.89 7.55 -3.35
N ALA A 12 -3.69 7.76 -3.86
CA ALA A 12 -2.82 8.86 -3.45
C ALA A 12 -1.99 9.36 -4.64
N GLY A 13 -2.10 10.65 -4.96
CA GLY A 13 -1.53 11.20 -6.19
C GLY A 13 -2.18 10.56 -7.43
N SER A 14 -1.35 10.09 -8.38
CA SER A 14 -1.77 9.42 -9.61
C SER A 14 -1.87 7.89 -9.49
N ASN A 15 -1.71 7.34 -8.29
CA ASN A 15 -1.51 5.91 -8.06
C ASN A 15 -2.53 5.34 -7.07
N ILE A 16 -2.80 4.05 -7.19
CA ILE A 16 -3.56 3.25 -6.24
C ILE A 16 -2.59 2.35 -5.48
N PHE A 17 -2.75 2.26 -4.16
CA PHE A 17 -1.90 1.47 -3.29
C PHE A 17 -2.70 0.36 -2.62
N CYS A 18 -2.18 -0.86 -2.69
CA CYS A 18 -2.79 -2.05 -2.10
C CYS A 18 -1.78 -2.76 -1.20
N ALA A 19 -2.10 -2.89 0.09
CA ALA A 19 -1.29 -3.66 1.03
C ALA A 19 -1.68 -5.15 1.00
N GLU A 20 -0.76 -5.99 0.53
CA GLU A 20 -0.91 -7.44 0.54
C GLU A 20 -0.52 -8.01 1.91
N SER A 21 -1.21 -9.08 2.32
CA SER A 21 -1.12 -9.71 3.65
C SER A 21 0.28 -10.10 4.12
N LYS A 22 1.20 -10.42 3.20
CA LYS A 22 2.59 -10.77 3.54
C LYS A 22 3.52 -9.57 3.60
N GLY A 23 3.00 -8.35 3.43
CA GLY A 23 3.80 -7.13 3.55
C GLY A 23 4.25 -6.51 2.24
N LYS A 24 3.67 -6.91 1.10
CA LYS A 24 3.95 -6.20 -0.16
C LYS A 24 3.00 -5.02 -0.34
N MET A 25 3.56 -3.83 -0.56
CA MET A 25 2.83 -2.68 -1.06
C MET A 25 2.84 -2.69 -2.58
N ILE A 26 1.69 -2.97 -3.19
CA ILE A 26 1.51 -2.96 -4.64
C ILE A 26 1.06 -1.57 -5.07
N VAL A 27 1.77 -0.98 -6.02
CA VAL A 27 1.44 0.33 -6.59
C VAL A 27 0.88 0.10 -7.98
N LEU A 28 -0.38 0.50 -8.17
CA LEU A 28 -1.07 0.43 -9.46
C LEU A 28 -1.21 1.83 -10.03
N ARG A 29 -1.31 1.91 -11.36
CA ARG A 29 -1.70 3.14 -12.03
C ARG A 29 -3.15 3.52 -11.70
N GLY A 30 -3.40 4.81 -11.45
CA GLY A 30 -4.70 5.35 -11.03
C GLY A 30 -5.57 5.93 -12.15
N ASP A 31 -5.23 5.75 -13.43
CA ASP A 31 -5.93 6.34 -14.58
C ASP A 31 -6.99 5.42 -15.22
N GLY A 32 -7.33 4.32 -14.54
CA GLY A 32 -8.27 3.31 -15.03
C GLY A 32 -7.67 2.26 -15.96
N LYS A 33 -6.41 2.39 -16.38
CA LYS A 33 -5.69 1.30 -17.07
C LYS A 33 -4.95 0.43 -16.06
N PHE A 34 -5.25 -0.86 -16.07
CA PHE A 34 -4.56 -1.81 -15.21
C PHE A 34 -3.08 -1.91 -15.60
N GLU A 35 -2.21 -1.50 -14.68
CA GLU A 35 -0.76 -1.75 -14.71
C GLU A 35 -0.20 -1.68 -13.30
N VAL A 36 0.70 -2.62 -12.99
CA VAL A 36 1.50 -2.60 -11.77
C VAL A 36 2.74 -1.75 -12.03
N LEU A 37 2.84 -0.62 -11.34
CA LEU A 37 3.95 0.32 -11.45
C LEU A 37 5.13 -0.09 -10.55
N ALA A 38 4.84 -0.65 -9.37
CA ALA A 38 5.87 -1.09 -8.44
C ALA A 38 5.33 -2.13 -7.44
N GLU A 39 6.24 -2.93 -6.89
CA GLU A 39 6.02 -3.75 -5.68
C GLU A 39 7.11 -3.40 -4.66
N ASN A 40 6.72 -2.96 -3.47
CA ASN A 40 7.66 -2.62 -2.40
C ASN A 40 7.46 -3.58 -1.23
N ASP A 41 8.55 -4.05 -0.64
CA ASP A 41 8.51 -4.88 0.57
C ASP A 41 8.48 -3.99 1.81
N LEU A 42 7.50 -4.20 2.69
CA LEU A 42 7.39 -3.52 3.98
C LEU A 42 8.25 -4.23 5.06
N GLY A 43 8.75 -5.43 4.79
CA GLY A 43 9.49 -6.26 5.76
C GLY A 43 8.61 -6.95 6.80
N GLU A 44 7.32 -6.62 6.85
CA GLU A 44 6.37 -7.13 7.83
C GLU A 44 4.99 -7.35 7.23
N LYS A 45 4.25 -8.33 7.78
CA LYS A 45 2.85 -8.56 7.41
C LYS A 45 2.02 -7.30 7.61
N CYS A 46 1.02 -7.12 6.74
CA CYS A 46 0.13 -5.97 6.78
C CYS A 46 -1.28 -6.36 6.33
N ASN A 47 -2.27 -6.14 7.19
CA ASN A 47 -3.68 -6.39 6.89
C ASN A 47 -4.55 -5.12 6.97
N THR A 48 -3.92 -3.96 7.11
CA THR A 48 -4.61 -2.68 7.36
C THR A 48 -4.71 -1.85 6.08
N THR A 49 -5.68 -0.93 6.06
CA THR A 49 -5.78 0.11 5.04
C THR A 49 -4.76 1.21 5.35
N PRO A 50 -3.83 1.55 4.44
CA PRO A 50 -2.94 2.69 4.63
C PRO A 50 -3.74 3.99 4.77
N ALA A 51 -3.23 4.95 5.55
CA ALA A 51 -3.82 6.27 5.70
C ALA A 51 -2.89 7.33 5.12
N VAL A 52 -3.44 8.39 4.53
CA VAL A 52 -2.65 9.51 3.99
C VAL A 52 -3.07 10.81 4.66
N ALA A 53 -2.11 11.53 5.20
CA ALA A 53 -2.30 12.85 5.77
C ALA A 53 -1.04 13.69 5.58
N ASN A 54 -1.20 14.98 5.25
CA ASN A 54 -0.09 15.93 5.14
C ASN A 54 1.09 15.48 4.24
N GLY A 55 0.79 14.78 3.14
CA GLY A 55 1.83 14.27 2.22
C GLY A 55 2.60 13.05 2.72
N VAL A 56 2.19 12.46 3.85
CA VAL A 56 2.78 11.24 4.42
C VAL A 56 1.76 10.11 4.39
N MET A 57 2.20 8.94 3.94
CA MET A 57 1.46 7.69 4.04
C MET A 57 1.85 6.95 5.33
N TYR A 58 0.86 6.63 6.14
CA TYR A 58 1.02 5.84 7.35
C TYR A 58 0.52 4.42 7.12
N VAL A 59 1.37 3.43 7.40
CA VAL A 59 1.07 2.02 7.22
C VAL A 59 1.22 1.30 8.55
N ARG A 60 0.12 0.78 9.10
CA ARG A 60 0.16 -0.08 10.29
C ARG A 60 0.46 -1.51 9.85
N THR A 61 1.69 -1.94 10.05
CA THR A 61 2.08 -3.35 9.96
C THR A 61 1.77 -4.05 11.27
N TYR A 62 2.09 -5.34 11.38
CA TYR A 62 1.85 -6.11 12.60
C TYR A 62 2.65 -5.60 13.79
N GLU A 63 3.90 -5.18 13.59
CA GLU A 63 4.78 -4.78 14.69
C GLU A 63 4.96 -3.25 14.74
N HIS A 64 4.89 -2.56 13.61
CA HIS A 64 5.23 -1.13 13.51
C HIS A 64 4.13 -0.25 12.90
N LEU A 65 4.27 1.07 13.13
CA LEU A 65 3.61 2.10 12.34
C LEU A 65 4.70 2.77 11.50
N MET A 66 4.65 2.57 10.18
CA MET A 66 5.60 3.17 9.24
C MET A 66 5.05 4.49 8.72
N ALA A 67 5.92 5.50 8.60
CA ALA A 67 5.63 6.77 7.95
C ALA A 67 6.47 6.87 6.67
N ILE A 68 5.80 6.90 5.51
CA ILE A 68 6.41 6.94 4.18
C ILE A 68 6.02 8.27 3.53
N GLY A 69 6.98 9.18 3.42
CA GLY A 69 6.78 10.53 2.92
C GLY A 69 8.05 11.35 3.09
N LYS A 70 8.00 12.62 2.67
CA LYS A 70 9.06 13.58 2.95
C LYS A 70 8.85 14.27 4.30
#